data_AF-A0A2A2THX7-F1
#
_entry.id   AF-A0A2A2THX7-F1
#
_cell.length_a   1.000
_cell.length_b   1.000
_cell.length_c   1.000
_cell.angle_alpha   90.00
_cell.angle_beta   90.00
_cell.angle_gamma   90.00
#
_symmetry.space_group_name_H-M   'P 1'
#
loop_
_entity.id
_entity.type
_entity.pdbx_description
1 polymer ?
#
loop_
_entity_poly.entity_id
_entity_poly.type
_entity_poly.pdbx_seq_one_letter_code
_entity_poly.pdbx_strand_id
1 'polypeptide(L)'
;MKQISHQKIFPIVFFAIALSIVTQNVVSSLVVPNLDGESQPNRVKLSECMADVREVTSGWEQQQMNQAATAICDARKAHAKEKARFIGAISKLEKQYQGYTNHGFDKHVKVATQDAWNIVKNCIEFKEGFTHPHNVAIYQVPNEVRKSCYAIGTGLVESQLFTK
;
A
#
# COMPACT_ATOMS: atom_id res chain seq x y z
N MET A 1 -59.01 41.75 -52.31
CA MET A 1 -59.18 42.31 -50.95
C MET A 1 -58.01 41.88 -50.09
N LYS A 2 -57.36 42.83 -49.41
CA LYS A 2 -56.23 42.67 -48.47
C LYS A 2 -56.68 42.11 -47.12
N GLN A 3 -55.91 41.19 -46.53
CA GLN A 3 -55.56 41.08 -45.09
C GLN A 3 -54.33 40.14 -45.04
N ILE A 4 -53.09 40.54 -44.76
CA ILE A 4 -52.42 41.00 -43.52
C ILE A 4 -52.55 40.04 -42.33
N SER A 5 -51.43 39.34 -42.10
CA SER A 5 -50.71 39.04 -40.84
C SER A 5 -51.44 38.40 -39.65
N HIS A 6 -50.92 37.26 -39.19
CA HIS A 6 -50.26 37.21 -37.88
C HIS A 6 -49.35 35.96 -37.76
N GLN A 7 -48.05 36.26 -37.80
CA GLN A 7 -46.95 35.67 -37.05
C GLN A 7 -47.36 34.76 -35.87
N LYS A 8 -46.81 33.54 -35.78
CA LYS A 8 -46.37 32.92 -34.50
C LYS A 8 -45.48 31.68 -34.72
N ILE A 9 -44.22 31.89 -34.35
CA ILE A 9 -43.33 31.03 -33.55
C ILE A 9 -42.66 29.81 -34.22
N PHE A 10 -41.33 29.91 -34.12
CA PHE A 10 -40.21 29.05 -34.52
C PHE A 10 -40.29 27.55 -34.17
N PRO A 11 -39.45 26.73 -34.84
CA PRO A 11 -39.52 25.28 -34.81
C PRO A 11 -38.90 24.71 -33.53
N ILE A 12 -39.55 23.68 -32.98
CA ILE A 12 -39.01 22.83 -31.93
C ILE A 12 -37.86 22.02 -32.54
N VAL A 13 -36.64 22.51 -32.33
CA VAL A 13 -35.41 21.76 -32.55
C VAL A 13 -35.45 20.54 -31.63
N PHE A 14 -35.58 19.35 -32.22
CA PHE A 14 -35.35 18.08 -31.56
C PHE A 14 -33.87 18.02 -31.11
N PHE A 15 -33.60 18.45 -29.89
CA PHE A 15 -32.33 18.16 -29.21
C PHE A 15 -32.39 16.70 -28.74
N ALA A 16 -31.81 15.81 -29.55
CA ALA A 16 -31.47 14.46 -29.11
C ALA A 16 -30.37 14.57 -28.04
N ILE A 17 -30.76 14.50 -26.77
CA ILE A 17 -29.82 14.32 -25.67
C ILE A 17 -29.34 12.86 -25.75
N ALA A 18 -28.23 12.65 -26.44
CA ALA A 18 -27.42 11.45 -26.27
C ALA A 18 -26.90 11.47 -24.83
N LEU A 19 -27.57 10.74 -23.94
CA LEU A 19 -27.12 10.48 -22.59
C LEU A 19 -25.92 9.54 -22.69
N SER A 20 -24.74 10.09 -22.96
CA SER A 20 -23.47 9.39 -22.81
C SER A 20 -23.31 9.09 -21.32
N ILE A 21 -23.77 7.90 -20.91
CA ILE A 21 -23.43 7.30 -19.63
C ILE A 21 -21.92 7.05 -19.69
N VAL A 22 -21.14 8.06 -19.30
CA VAL A 22 -19.75 7.89 -18.94
C VAL A 22 -19.78 7.01 -17.70
N THR A 23 -19.66 5.70 -17.90
CA THR A 23 -19.30 4.78 -16.82
C THR A 23 -17.94 5.23 -16.33
N GLN A 24 -17.92 6.11 -15.34
CA GLN A 24 -16.75 6.35 -14.53
C GLN A 24 -16.43 5.00 -13.89
N ASN A 25 -15.51 4.26 -14.49
CA ASN A 25 -14.79 3.21 -13.81
C ASN A 25 -14.08 3.91 -12.66
N VAL A 26 -14.74 3.99 -11.50
CA VAL A 26 -14.12 4.41 -10.27
C VAL A 26 -13.13 3.30 -9.96
N VAL A 27 -11.89 3.47 -10.42
CA VAL A 27 -10.77 2.65 -10.00
C VAL A 27 -10.66 2.93 -8.50
N SER A 28 -11.25 2.07 -7.66
CA SER A 28 -10.96 2.08 -6.23
C SER A 28 -9.47 1.86 -6.11
N SER A 29 -8.72 2.94 -5.87
CA SER A 29 -7.34 2.82 -5.47
C SER A 29 -7.34 2.15 -4.10
N LEU A 30 -6.61 1.03 -4.00
CA LEU A 30 -6.31 0.41 -2.71
C LEU A 30 -5.63 1.47 -1.84
N VAL A 31 -6.31 1.92 -0.77
CA VAL A 31 -5.69 2.78 0.24
C VAL A 31 -4.73 1.89 1.01
N VAL A 32 -3.43 2.01 0.73
CA VAL A 32 -2.37 1.30 1.45
C VAL A 32 -2.07 2.08 2.72
N PRO A 33 -2.40 1.56 3.92
CA PRO A 33 -2.09 2.25 5.16
C PRO A 33 -0.57 2.30 5.38
N ASN A 34 -0.06 3.42 5.91
CA ASN A 34 1.33 3.51 6.33
C ASN A 34 1.52 2.79 7.67
N LEU A 35 1.80 1.48 7.63
CA LEU A 35 2.06 0.69 8.84
C LEU A 35 3.47 0.83 9.40
N ASP A 36 4.40 1.41 8.64
CA ASP A 36 5.80 1.50 9.07
C ASP A 36 6.06 2.77 9.91
N GLY A 37 5.06 3.64 10.01
CA GLY A 37 5.14 4.94 10.67
C GLY A 37 6.00 5.96 9.91
N GLU A 38 6.00 7.19 10.40
CA GLU A 38 6.86 8.27 9.87
C GLU A 38 8.33 8.09 10.26
N SER A 39 8.60 7.27 11.29
CA SER A 39 9.94 7.04 11.84
C SER A 39 10.77 6.04 11.04
N GLN A 40 10.19 5.37 10.04
CA GLN A 40 10.92 4.41 9.21
C GLN A 40 11.30 5.01 7.85
N PRO A 41 12.54 5.50 7.68
CA PRO A 41 12.95 6.10 6.42
C PRO A 41 13.02 5.04 5.30
N ASN A 42 12.47 5.36 4.13
CA ASN A 42 12.64 4.57 2.90
C ASN A 42 14.03 4.78 2.26
N ARG A 43 15.07 4.77 3.08
CA ARG A 43 16.47 5.02 2.73
C ARG A 43 17.18 3.70 2.49
N VAL A 44 17.23 3.25 1.23
CA VAL A 44 17.81 1.95 0.83
C VAL A 44 19.16 2.08 0.11
N LYS A 45 19.65 3.31 -0.11
CA LYS A 45 20.98 3.53 -0.68
C LYS A 45 22.03 3.42 0.42
N LEU A 46 23.16 2.79 0.11
CA LEU A 46 24.25 2.60 1.08
C LEU A 46 24.74 3.92 1.69
N SER A 47 24.78 4.99 0.90
CA SER A 47 25.13 6.33 1.37
C SER A 47 24.19 6.87 2.45
N GLU A 48 22.90 6.54 2.35
CA GLU A 48 21.87 6.96 3.32
C GLU A 48 21.95 6.11 4.59
N CYS A 49 22.12 4.80 4.46
CA CYS A 49 22.35 3.91 5.62
C CYS A 49 23.63 4.27 6.37
N MET A 50 24.68 4.68 5.66
CA MET A 50 25.93 5.16 6.27
C MET A 50 25.73 6.46 7.04
N ALA A 51 24.89 7.38 6.55
CA ALA A 51 24.56 8.60 7.26
C ALA A 51 23.87 8.29 8.60
N ASP A 52 22.90 7.37 8.57
CA ASP A 52 22.16 6.95 9.78
C ASP A 52 23.08 6.23 10.78
N VAL A 53 24.05 5.44 10.32
CA VAL A 53 25.07 4.82 11.20
C VAL A 53 25.95 5.89 11.84
N ARG A 54 26.48 6.84 11.05
CA ARG A 54 27.36 7.90 11.55
C ARG A 54 26.69 8.78 12.61
N GLU A 55 25.37 8.98 12.54
CA GLU A 55 24.60 9.74 13.51
C GLU A 55 24.68 9.14 14.93
N VAL A 56 24.85 7.82 15.03
CA VAL A 56 24.77 7.08 16.31
C VAL A 56 26.06 6.35 16.69
N THR A 57 27.13 6.43 15.88
CA THR A 57 28.39 5.69 16.10
C THR A 57 29.63 6.59 16.19
N SER A 58 29.65 7.53 17.14
CA SER A 58 30.84 8.32 17.44
C SER A 58 32.01 7.42 17.86
N GLY A 59 33.15 7.52 17.15
CA GLY A 59 34.38 6.81 17.47
C GLY A 59 34.50 5.38 16.95
N TRP A 60 33.53 4.90 16.15
CA TRP A 60 33.65 3.61 15.47
C TRP A 60 34.66 3.65 14.32
N GLU A 61 35.33 2.53 14.08
CA GLU A 61 36.21 2.40 12.93
C GLU A 61 35.41 2.37 11.61
N GLN A 62 36.02 2.85 10.53
CA GLN A 62 35.35 2.92 9.21
C GLN A 62 34.86 1.54 8.73
N GLN A 63 35.59 0.47 9.04
CA GLN A 63 35.19 -0.89 8.70
C GLN A 63 33.91 -1.31 9.43
N GLN A 64 33.80 -1.01 10.73
CA GLN A 64 32.61 -1.31 11.54
C GLN A 64 31.40 -0.51 11.04
N MET A 65 31.60 0.77 10.72
CA MET A 65 30.53 1.60 10.15
C MET A 65 30.06 1.06 8.78
N ASN A 66 30.97 0.59 7.92
CA ASN A 66 30.62 0.00 6.63
C ASN A 66 29.80 -1.28 6.79
N GLN A 67 30.20 -2.17 7.72
CA GLN A 67 29.47 -3.40 8.00
C GLN A 67 28.06 -3.11 8.53
N ALA A 68 27.95 -2.18 9.49
CA ALA A 68 26.65 -1.77 10.04
C ALA A 68 25.74 -1.13 8.98
N ALA A 69 26.28 -0.23 8.14
CA ALA A 69 25.52 0.44 7.10
C ALA A 69 25.01 -0.57 6.06
N THR A 70 25.83 -1.55 5.69
CA THR A 70 25.45 -2.64 4.79
C THR A 70 24.32 -3.47 5.39
N ALA A 71 24.47 -3.91 6.64
CA ALA A 71 23.45 -4.71 7.34
C ALA A 71 22.10 -4.00 7.45
N ILE A 72 22.10 -2.70 7.80
CA ILE A 72 20.87 -1.89 7.86
C ILE A 72 20.24 -1.76 6.48
N CYS A 73 21.04 -1.46 5.46
CA CYS A 73 20.54 -1.32 4.09
C CYS A 73 19.92 -2.61 3.57
N ASP A 74 20.55 -3.76 3.83
CA ASP A 74 20.04 -5.06 3.40
C ASP A 74 18.76 -5.42 4.15
N ALA A 75 18.69 -5.14 5.47
CA ALA A 75 17.46 -5.31 6.24
C ALA A 75 16.31 -4.43 5.70
N ARG A 76 16.59 -3.16 5.36
CA ARG A 76 15.59 -2.25 4.76
C ARG A 76 15.11 -2.73 3.40
N LYS A 77 16.02 -3.19 2.53
CA LYS A 77 15.65 -3.76 1.22
C LYS A 77 14.79 -5.00 1.37
N ALA A 78 15.16 -5.90 2.29
CA ALA A 78 14.41 -7.12 2.54
C ALA A 78 13.00 -6.81 3.10
N HIS A 79 12.88 -5.87 4.03
CA HIS A 79 11.60 -5.35 4.51
C HIS A 79 10.76 -4.76 3.36
N ALA A 80 11.31 -3.83 2.58
CA ALA A 80 10.59 -3.19 1.48
C ALA A 80 10.09 -4.22 0.44
N LYS A 81 10.89 -5.26 0.17
CA LYS A 81 10.51 -6.37 -0.71
C LYS A 81 9.28 -7.14 -0.18
N GLU A 82 9.28 -7.54 1.10
CA GLU A 82 8.14 -8.27 1.68
C GLU A 82 6.90 -7.37 1.81
N LYS A 83 7.05 -6.09 2.13
CA LYS A 83 5.95 -5.12 2.09
C LYS A 83 5.32 -5.02 0.70
N ALA A 84 6.14 -4.89 -0.34
CA ALA A 84 5.67 -4.85 -1.72
C ALA A 84 4.98 -6.16 -2.13
N ARG A 85 5.50 -7.31 -1.68
CA ARG A 85 4.89 -8.62 -1.92
C ARG A 85 3.51 -8.71 -1.25
N PHE A 86 3.37 -8.28 0.00
CA PHE A 86 2.10 -8.24 0.71
C PHE A 86 1.05 -7.39 -0.02
N ILE A 87 1.42 -6.15 -0.38
CA ILE A 87 0.55 -5.24 -1.15
C ILE A 87 0.15 -5.89 -2.48
N GLY A 88 1.11 -6.54 -3.15
CA GLY A 88 0.85 -7.29 -4.39
C GLY A 88 -0.13 -8.45 -4.20
N ALA A 89 -0.03 -9.19 -3.10
CA ALA A 89 -0.94 -10.28 -2.78
C ALA A 89 -2.38 -9.76 -2.52
N ILE A 90 -2.52 -8.67 -1.75
CA ILE A 90 -3.82 -8.01 -1.54
C ILE A 90 -4.43 -7.56 -2.87
N SER A 91 -3.63 -6.87 -3.71
CA SER A 91 -4.13 -6.41 -5.01
C SER A 91 -4.53 -7.57 -5.92
N LYS A 92 -3.82 -8.70 -5.89
CA LYS A 92 -4.21 -9.91 -6.63
C LYS A 92 -5.53 -10.48 -6.11
N LEU A 93 -5.72 -10.56 -4.80
CA LEU A 93 -6.94 -11.05 -4.18
C LEU A 93 -8.13 -10.17 -4.60
N GLU A 94 -8.03 -8.86 -4.42
CA GLU A 94 -9.09 -7.92 -4.81
C GLU A 94 -9.45 -8.03 -6.29
N LYS A 95 -8.45 -8.17 -7.17
CA LYS A 95 -8.68 -8.38 -8.61
C LYS A 95 -9.36 -9.71 -8.92
N GLN A 96 -9.00 -10.78 -8.22
CA GLN A 96 -9.62 -12.10 -8.44
C GLN A 96 -11.11 -12.09 -8.09
N TYR A 97 -11.50 -11.35 -7.05
CA TYR A 97 -12.89 -11.24 -6.63
C TYR A 97 -13.63 -10.03 -7.25
N GLN A 98 -12.95 -9.22 -8.06
CA GLN A 98 -13.56 -8.10 -8.77
C GLN A 98 -14.64 -8.62 -9.73
N GLY A 99 -15.87 -8.12 -9.60
CA GLY A 99 -17.00 -8.52 -10.44
C GLY A 99 -17.73 -9.78 -9.98
N TYR A 100 -17.27 -10.46 -8.92
CA TYR A 100 -18.05 -11.48 -8.24
C TYR A 100 -19.12 -10.81 -7.39
N THR A 101 -20.32 -10.65 -7.97
CA THR A 101 -21.46 -9.97 -7.34
C THR A 101 -22.34 -10.91 -6.51
N ASN A 102 -22.06 -12.21 -6.53
CA ASN A 102 -22.85 -13.16 -5.78
C ASN A 102 -22.56 -13.04 -4.27
N HIS A 103 -23.59 -13.10 -3.42
CA HIS A 103 -23.50 -13.25 -1.96
C HIS A 103 -22.62 -12.27 -1.15
N GLY A 104 -22.34 -11.05 -1.63
CA GLY A 104 -21.61 -10.05 -0.83
C GLY A 104 -20.11 -10.31 -0.69
N PHE A 105 -19.53 -11.13 -1.59
CA PHE A 105 -18.08 -11.36 -1.65
C PHE A 105 -17.29 -10.05 -1.76
N ASP A 106 -17.80 -9.05 -2.47
CA ASP A 106 -17.20 -7.71 -2.56
C ASP A 106 -17.05 -7.04 -1.17
N LYS A 107 -18.04 -7.19 -0.29
CA LYS A 107 -17.99 -6.69 1.09
C LYS A 107 -17.05 -7.55 1.95
N HIS A 108 -17.11 -8.86 1.82
CA HIS A 108 -16.26 -9.78 2.60
C HIS A 108 -14.79 -9.66 2.23
N VAL A 109 -14.44 -9.48 0.96
CA VAL A 109 -13.06 -9.28 0.50
C VAL A 109 -12.49 -7.96 1.01
N LYS A 110 -13.28 -6.89 1.01
CA LYS A 110 -12.86 -5.62 1.62
C LYS A 110 -12.56 -5.76 3.12
N VAL A 111 -13.44 -6.46 3.85
CA VAL A 111 -13.23 -6.74 5.27
C VAL A 111 -11.97 -7.60 5.47
N ALA A 112 -11.81 -8.68 4.69
CA ALA A 112 -10.65 -9.56 4.78
C ALA A 112 -9.33 -8.83 4.46
N THR A 113 -9.31 -7.94 3.47
CA THR A 113 -8.16 -7.07 3.17
C THR A 113 -7.83 -6.18 4.37
N GLN A 114 -8.84 -5.55 4.99
CA GLN A 114 -8.64 -4.71 6.18
C GLN A 114 -8.11 -5.53 7.37
N ASP A 115 -8.63 -6.74 7.58
CA ASP A 115 -8.16 -7.64 8.62
C ASP A 115 -6.72 -8.08 8.39
N ALA A 116 -6.33 -8.36 7.15
CA ALA A 116 -4.94 -8.65 6.80
C ALA A 116 -4.00 -7.49 7.16
N TRP A 117 -4.40 -6.24 6.87
CA TRP A 117 -3.66 -5.05 7.31
C TRP A 117 -3.56 -4.95 8.83
N ASN A 118 -4.67 -5.21 9.55
CA ASN A 118 -4.69 -5.18 11.01
C ASN A 118 -3.78 -6.26 11.63
N ILE A 119 -3.72 -7.46 11.03
CA ILE A 119 -2.83 -8.53 11.48
C ILE A 119 -1.36 -8.10 11.35
N VAL A 120 -0.98 -7.52 10.21
CA VAL A 120 0.40 -7.02 10.01
C VAL A 120 0.70 -5.92 11.02
N LYS A 121 -0.19 -4.94 11.19
CA LYS A 121 -0.05 -3.86 12.17
C LYS A 121 0.15 -4.40 13.59
N ASN A 122 -0.74 -5.28 14.04
CA ASN A 122 -0.68 -5.84 15.40
C ASN A 122 0.58 -6.68 15.61
N CYS A 123 1.06 -7.39 14.58
CA CYS A 123 2.33 -8.10 14.63
C CYS A 123 3.51 -7.15 14.83
N ILE A 124 3.54 -6.03 14.09
CA ILE A 124 4.59 -5.01 14.22
C ILE A 124 4.54 -4.40 15.62
N GLU A 125 3.39 -3.91 16.06
CA GLU A 125 3.22 -3.26 17.37
C GLU A 125 3.56 -4.20 18.52
N PHE A 126 3.13 -5.47 18.45
CA PHE A 126 3.46 -6.48 19.44
C PHE A 126 4.97 -6.70 19.53
N LYS A 127 5.64 -6.97 18.39
CA LYS A 127 7.07 -7.29 18.38
C LYS A 127 7.93 -6.07 18.72
N GLU A 128 7.60 -4.89 18.18
CA GLU A 128 8.35 -3.66 18.45
C GLU A 128 8.22 -3.20 19.91
N GLY A 129 7.10 -3.51 20.57
CA GLY A 129 6.91 -3.29 22.01
C GLY A 129 7.94 -4.01 22.89
N PHE A 130 8.52 -5.11 22.40
CA PHE A 130 9.59 -5.84 23.10
C PHE A 130 11.00 -5.47 22.64
N THR A 131 11.14 -4.78 21.51
CA THR A 131 12.44 -4.57 20.84
C THR A 131 12.91 -3.13 20.84
N HIS A 132 12.42 -2.26 21.72
CA HIS A 132 12.86 -0.86 21.81
C HIS A 132 14.34 -0.76 22.21
N PRO A 133 15.30 -0.35 21.35
CA PRO A 133 16.72 -0.41 21.70
C PRO A 133 17.40 0.97 21.76
N HIS A 134 18.57 1.00 22.43
CA HIS A 134 19.46 2.16 22.63
C HIS A 134 20.77 2.09 21.78
N ASN A 135 20.75 1.73 20.49
CA ASN A 135 21.94 1.74 19.59
C ASN A 135 21.61 1.46 18.11
N VAL A 136 22.60 1.29 17.22
CA VAL A 136 22.47 0.96 15.77
C VAL A 136 21.48 -0.18 15.47
N ALA A 137 21.24 -1.10 16.42
CA ALA A 137 20.20 -2.12 16.30
C ALA A 137 18.78 -1.52 16.16
N ILE A 138 18.59 -0.23 16.49
CA ILE A 138 17.40 0.61 16.24
C ILE A 138 16.94 0.50 14.79
N TYR A 139 17.83 0.33 13.82
CA TYR A 139 17.41 0.22 12.43
C TYR A 139 17.33 -1.23 11.95
N GLN A 140 18.19 -2.13 12.43
CA GLN A 140 18.18 -3.51 11.95
C GLN A 140 16.99 -4.32 12.52
N VAL A 141 16.78 -4.28 13.83
CA VAL A 141 15.76 -5.11 14.50
C VAL A 141 14.35 -4.74 14.05
N PRO A 142 13.94 -3.45 13.98
CA PRO A 142 12.64 -3.09 13.46
C PRO A 142 12.42 -3.51 12.00
N ASN A 143 13.45 -3.44 11.14
CA ASN A 143 13.30 -3.92 9.76
C ASN A 143 13.10 -5.44 9.70
N GLU A 144 13.82 -6.21 10.51
CA GLU A 144 13.64 -7.67 10.59
C GLU A 144 12.26 -8.06 11.13
N VAL A 145 11.78 -7.34 12.16
CA VAL A 145 10.43 -7.49 12.70
C VAL A 145 9.38 -7.20 11.64
N ARG A 146 9.44 -6.03 10.99
CA ARG A 146 8.48 -5.62 9.96
C ARG A 146 8.50 -6.58 8.78
N LYS A 147 9.69 -6.95 8.28
CA LYS A 147 9.86 -7.98 7.23
C LYS A 147 9.11 -9.27 7.59
N SER A 148 9.32 -9.79 8.80
CA SER A 148 8.65 -11.01 9.27
C SER A 148 7.13 -10.84 9.34
N CYS A 149 6.63 -9.70 9.82
CA CYS A 149 5.19 -9.45 9.91
C CYS A 149 4.52 -9.32 8.53
N TYR A 150 5.15 -8.64 7.57
CA TYR A 150 4.66 -8.61 6.19
C TYR A 150 4.70 -9.99 5.53
N ALA A 151 5.73 -10.81 5.80
CA ALA A 151 5.78 -12.18 5.29
C ALA A 151 4.63 -13.06 5.83
N ILE A 152 4.29 -12.92 7.13
CA ILE A 152 3.12 -13.60 7.73
C ILE A 152 1.83 -13.16 7.05
N GLY A 153 1.60 -11.84 6.95
CA GLY A 153 0.42 -11.29 6.27
C GLY A 153 0.32 -11.76 4.82
N THR A 154 1.46 -11.82 4.12
CA THR A 154 1.53 -12.31 2.75
C THR A 154 1.11 -13.77 2.64
N GLY A 155 1.63 -14.66 3.51
CA GLY A 155 1.25 -16.07 3.51
C GLY A 155 -0.25 -16.28 3.76
N LEU A 156 -0.85 -15.47 4.64
CA LEU A 156 -2.29 -15.51 4.90
C LEU A 156 -3.09 -15.14 3.64
N VAL A 157 -2.72 -14.05 2.96
CA VAL A 157 -3.43 -13.59 1.75
C VAL A 157 -3.23 -14.55 0.59
N GLU A 158 -1.99 -14.97 0.33
CA GLU A 158 -1.66 -15.89 -0.76
C GLU A 158 -2.36 -17.25 -0.62
N SER A 159 -2.62 -17.72 0.61
CA SER A 159 -3.38 -18.96 0.86
C SER A 159 -4.84 -18.92 0.41
N GLN A 160 -5.38 -17.72 0.18
CA GLN A 160 -6.76 -17.50 -0.26
C GLN A 160 -6.86 -17.20 -1.76
N LEU A 161 -5.72 -17.05 -2.45
CA LEU A 161 -5.71 -16.87 -3.90
C LEU A 161 -6.08 -18.20 -4.57
N PHE A 162 -6.89 -18.13 -5.62
CA PHE A 162 -7.14 -19.31 -6.45
C PHE A 162 -5.82 -19.77 -7.06
N THR A 163 -5.37 -20.96 -6.67
CA THR A 163 -4.29 -21.67 -7.34
C THR A 163 -4.83 -22.12 -8.70
N LYS A 164 -4.18 -21.69 -9.78
CA LYS A 164 -4.42 -22.23 -11.12
C LYS A 164 -3.60 -23.49 -11.33
#